data_AF-A0A086MN47-F1
#
_entry.id   AF-A0A086MN47-F1
#
_cell.length_a   1.000
_cell.length_b   1.000
_cell.length_c   1.000
_cell.angle_alpha   90.00
_cell.angle_beta   90.00
_cell.angle_gamma   90.00
#
_symmetry.space_group_name_H-M   'P 1'
#
loop_
_entity.id
_entity.type
_entity.pdbx_description
1 polymer ?
#
loop_
_entity_poly.entity_id
_entity_poly.type
_entity_poly.pdbx_seq_one_letter_code
_entity_poly.pdbx_strand_id
1 'polypeptide(L)'
;MKVSRFSEQQIAVLLKQVDDGVSVEEVCRKVGISQQTYYRWRKKYGGLMPSEVRRLRQLEEENRRLKQMVADLSLDKAMLQDVLSKKL
;
A
#
# COMPACT_ATOMS: atom_id res chain seq x y z
N MET A 1 3.95 -2.08 -9.79
CA MET A 1 2.77 -1.87 -10.65
C MET A 1 2.82 -0.44 -11.16
N LYS A 2 2.44 -0.18 -12.42
CA LYS A 2 2.18 1.21 -12.85
C LYS A 2 1.16 1.84 -11.91
N VAL A 3 1.27 3.14 -11.67
CA VAL A 3 0.33 3.89 -10.82
C VAL A 3 -1.08 3.68 -11.38
N SER A 4 -1.97 3.14 -10.54
CA SER A 4 -3.36 2.92 -10.92
C SER A 4 -4.05 4.26 -11.17
N ARG A 5 -4.87 4.36 -12.22
CA ARG A 5 -5.78 5.50 -12.42
C ARG A 5 -6.80 5.61 -11.28
N PHE A 6 -7.07 4.50 -10.60
CA PHE A 6 -8.04 4.41 -9.51
C PHE A 6 -7.35 4.56 -8.15
N SER A 7 -7.97 5.35 -7.27
CA SER A 7 -7.57 5.43 -5.88
C SER A 7 -7.88 4.13 -5.15
N GLU A 8 -7.17 3.86 -4.06
CA GLU A 8 -7.38 2.64 -3.28
C GLU A 8 -8.79 2.57 -2.68
N GLN A 9 -9.39 3.73 -2.37
CA GLN A 9 -10.77 3.85 -1.92
C GLN A 9 -11.76 3.47 -3.02
N GLN A 10 -11.53 3.93 -4.25
CA GLN A 10 -12.35 3.54 -5.40
C GLN A 10 -12.24 2.03 -5.63
N ILE A 11 -11.04 1.47 -5.54
CA ILE A 11 -10.81 0.03 -5.65
C ILE A 11 -11.62 -0.73 -4.59
N ALA A 12 -11.57 -0.30 -3.32
CA ALA A 12 -12.32 -0.94 -2.24
C ALA A 12 -13.84 -0.91 -2.47
N VAL A 13 -14.38 0.21 -2.96
CA VAL A 13 -15.81 0.31 -3.31
C VAL A 13 -16.18 -0.66 -4.43
N LEU A 14 -15.33 -0.82 -5.44
CA LEU A 14 -15.57 -1.76 -6.54
C LEU A 14 -15.50 -3.23 -6.09
N LEU A 15 -14.58 -3.56 -5.18
CA LEU A 15 -14.53 -4.89 -4.59
C LEU A 15 -15.80 -5.19 -3.78
N LYS A 16 -16.26 -4.21 -2.98
CA LYS A 16 -17.48 -4.32 -2.19
C LYS A 16 -18.73 -4.56 -3.05
N GLN A 17 -18.84 -3.95 -4.23
CA GLN A 17 -19.97 -4.23 -5.14
C GLN A 17 -20.08 -5.71 -5.51
N VAL A 18 -18.95 -6.40 -5.66
CA VAL A 18 -18.95 -7.85 -5.91
C VAL A 18 -19.30 -8.64 -4.67
N ASP A 19 -18.81 -8.22 -3.50
CA ASP A 19 -19.18 -8.83 -2.22
C ASP A 19 -20.70 -8.65 -1.92
N ASP A 20 -21.29 -7.54 -2.37
CA ASP A 20 -22.72 -7.23 -2.31
C ASP A 20 -23.55 -7.95 -3.41
N GLY A 21 -22.93 -8.78 -4.26
CA GLY A 21 -23.60 -9.68 -5.20
C GLY A 21 -23.57 -9.28 -6.67
N VAL A 22 -22.90 -8.19 -7.06
CA VAL A 22 -22.73 -7.83 -8.48
C VAL A 22 -21.69 -8.75 -9.13
N SER A 23 -21.95 -9.21 -10.36
CA SER A 23 -20.99 -10.06 -11.09
C SER A 23 -19.66 -9.33 -11.39
N VAL A 24 -18.56 -10.07 -11.38
CA VAL A 24 -17.23 -9.55 -11.73
C VAL A 24 -17.21 -9.02 -13.17
N GLU A 25 -17.86 -9.72 -14.12
CA GLU A 25 -17.97 -9.23 -15.50
C GLU A 25 -18.61 -7.84 -15.59
N GLU A 26 -19.70 -7.63 -14.86
CA GLU A 26 -20.46 -6.39 -14.93
C GLU A 26 -19.69 -5.21 -14.32
N VAL A 27 -19.06 -5.41 -13.17
CA VAL A 27 -18.18 -4.39 -12.56
C VAL A 27 -17.03 -4.05 -13.51
N CYS A 28 -16.38 -5.06 -14.08
CA CYS A 28 -15.28 -4.85 -15.02
C CYS A 28 -15.72 -4.07 -16.27
N ARG A 29 -16.89 -4.39 -16.82
CA ARG A 29 -17.48 -3.70 -17.98
C ARG A 29 -17.85 -2.25 -17.66
N LYS A 30 -18.53 -2.00 -16.54
CA LYS A 30 -18.97 -0.66 -16.12
C LYS A 30 -17.79 0.29 -15.86
N VAL A 31 -16.73 -0.23 -15.25
CA VAL A 31 -15.57 0.57 -14.84
C VAL A 31 -14.51 0.67 -15.95
N GLY A 32 -14.55 -0.24 -16.93
CA GLY A 32 -13.59 -0.31 -18.02
C GLY A 32 -12.24 -0.89 -17.58
N ILE A 33 -12.26 -1.97 -16.79
CA ILE A 33 -11.06 -2.70 -16.35
C ILE A 33 -11.14 -4.16 -16.79
N SER A 34 -9.99 -4.82 -16.92
CA SER A 34 -9.96 -6.26 -17.15
C SER A 34 -10.25 -7.05 -15.88
N GLN A 35 -10.81 -8.26 -16.01
CA GLN A 35 -10.99 -9.17 -14.86
C GLN A 35 -9.67 -9.46 -14.14
N GLN A 36 -8.56 -9.54 -14.89
CA GLN A 36 -7.23 -9.72 -14.30
C GLN A 36 -6.85 -8.56 -13.36
N THR A 37 -7.24 -7.33 -13.70
CA THR A 37 -7.02 -6.15 -12.84
C THR A 37 -7.85 -6.27 -11.56
N TYR A 38 -9.12 -6.66 -11.68
CA TYR A 38 -9.99 -6.92 -10.54
C TYR A 38 -9.40 -7.96 -9.58
N TYR A 39 -8.94 -9.12 -10.08
CA TYR A 39 -8.38 -10.15 -9.20
C TYR A 39 -7.06 -9.72 -8.53
N ARG A 40 -6.24 -8.91 -9.22
CA ARG A 40 -5.05 -8.30 -8.59
C ARG A 40 -5.43 -7.37 -7.44
N TRP A 41 -6.47 -6.56 -7.64
CA TRP A 41 -6.99 -5.70 -6.58
C TRP A 41 -7.60 -6.50 -5.44
N ARG A 42 -8.39 -7.54 -5.73
CA ARG A 42 -8.98 -8.43 -4.71
C ARG A 42 -7.90 -9.13 -3.89
N LYS A 43 -6.79 -9.55 -4.50
CA LYS A 43 -5.65 -10.13 -3.76
C LYS A 43 -4.98 -9.12 -2.81
N LYS A 44 -4.92 -7.84 -3.20
CA LYS A 44 -4.22 -6.80 -2.42
C LYS A 44 -5.12 -6.13 -1.37
N TYR A 45 -6.38 -5.92 -1.70
CA TYR A 45 -7.33 -5.11 -0.93
C TYR A 45 -8.62 -5.85 -0.55
N GLY A 46 -8.80 -7.10 -1.00
CA GLY A 46 -10.00 -7.88 -0.68
C GLY A 46 -10.10 -8.17 0.81
N GLY A 47 -11.32 -8.12 1.35
CA GLY A 47 -11.58 -8.25 2.79
C GLY A 47 -11.31 -6.99 3.60
N LEU A 48 -10.85 -5.89 2.98
CA LEU A 48 -10.67 -4.60 3.64
C LEU A 48 -11.81 -3.64 3.28
N MET A 49 -12.47 -3.09 4.30
CA MET A 49 -13.36 -1.94 4.16
C MET A 49 -12.57 -0.71 3.65
N PRO A 50 -13.20 0.25 2.97
CA PRO A 50 -12.53 1.46 2.50
C PRO A 50 -11.79 2.25 3.59
N SER A 51 -12.29 2.22 4.84
CA SER A 51 -11.64 2.78 6.02
C SER A 51 -10.35 2.04 6.41
N GLU A 52 -10.35 0.72 6.30
CA GLU A 52 -9.20 -0.14 6.57
C GLU A 52 -8.12 0.04 5.50
N VAL A 53 -8.51 0.24 4.24
CA VAL A 53 -7.58 0.60 3.16
C VAL A 53 -6.89 1.94 3.42
N ARG A 54 -7.64 2.96 3.89
CA ARG A 54 -7.04 4.25 4.28
C ARG A 54 -6.05 4.09 5.44
N ARG A 55 -6.41 3.31 6.45
CA ARG A 55 -5.54 3.02 7.60
C ARG A 55 -4.29 2.28 7.17
N LEU A 56 -4.41 1.28 6.29
CA LEU A 56 -3.28 0.54 5.74
C LEU A 56 -2.29 1.47 5.05
N ARG A 57 -2.77 2.40 4.22
CA ARG A 57 -1.92 3.38 3.54
C ARG A 57 -1.17 4.31 4.50
N GLN A 58 -1.84 4.76 5.56
CA GLN A 58 -1.20 5.59 6.59
C GLN A 58 -0.09 4.82 7.30
N LEU A 59 -0.36 3.56 7.67
CA LEU A 59 0.62 2.69 8.29
C LEU A 59 1.81 2.37 7.36
N GLU A 60 1.57 2.16 6.07
CA GLU A 60 2.64 1.96 5.08
C GLU A 60 3.55 3.21 4.97
N GLU A 61 2.96 4.41 4.95
CA GLU A 61 3.71 5.66 4.88
C GLU A 61 4.50 5.94 6.17
N GLU A 62 3.89 5.72 7.33
CA GLU A 62 4.59 5.83 8.62
C GLU A 62 5.73 4.82 8.71
N ASN A 63 5.51 3.57 8.31
CA ASN A 63 6.55 2.54 8.30
C ASN A 63 7.72 2.92 7.39
N ARG A 64 7.44 3.51 6.23
CA ARG A 64 8.46 4.03 5.31
C ARG A 64 9.30 5.13 5.97
N ARG A 65 8.66 6.10 6.63
CA ARG A 65 9.35 7.20 7.33
C ARG A 65 10.18 6.69 8.50
N LEU A 66 9.64 5.77 9.29
CA LEU A 66 10.35 5.15 10.41
C LEU A 66 11.58 4.39 9.93
N LYS A 67 11.47 3.61 8.84
CA LYS A 67 12.62 2.92 8.24
C LYS A 67 13.71 3.88 7.78
N GLN A 68 13.34 5.00 7.15
CA GLN A 68 14.30 6.02 6.74
C GLN A 68 15.03 6.61 7.95
N MET A 69 14.27 7.03 8.97
CA MET A 69 14.85 7.60 10.19
C MET A 69 15.79 6.63 10.91
N VAL A 70 15.43 5.33 10.97
CA VAL A 70 16.28 4.30 11.55
C VAL A 70 17.56 4.11 10.73
N ALA A 71 17.49 4.16 9.40
CA ALA A 71 18.67 4.07 8.55
C ALA A 71 19.61 5.26 8.78
N ASP A 72 19.08 6.48 8.78
CA ASP A 72 19.85 7.71 8.99
C ASP A 72 20.54 7.70 10.36
N LEU A 73 19.78 7.40 11.43
CA LEU A 73 20.34 7.29 12.79
C LEU A 73 21.39 6.17 12.92
N SER A 74 21.21 5.07 12.18
CA SER A 74 22.17 3.97 12.19
C SER A 74 23.49 4.36 11.51
N LEU A 75 23.42 5.13 10.42
CA LEU A 75 24.60 5.67 9.75
C LEU A 75 25.32 6.68 10.64
N ASP A 76 24.60 7.62 11.26
CA ASP A 76 25.18 8.60 12.19
C ASP A 76 25.87 7.90 13.36
N LYS A 77 25.23 6.88 13.94
CA LYS A 77 25.83 6.08 15.01
C LYS A 77 27.12 5.41 14.56
N ALA A 78 27.13 4.80 13.37
CA ALA A 78 28.32 4.14 12.83
C ALA A 78 29.46 5.14 12.61
N MET A 79 29.17 6.32 12.07
CA MET A 79 30.16 7.40 11.90
C MET A 79 30.73 7.87 13.24
N LEU A 80 29.89 8.08 14.25
CA LEU A 80 30.35 8.49 15.58
C LEU A 80 31.23 7.42 16.24
N GLN A 81 30.88 6.14 16.08
CA GLN A 81 31.69 5.04 16.59
C GLN A 81 33.06 4.95 15.90
N ASP A 82 33.12 5.16 14.58
CA ASP A 82 34.38 5.20 13.81
C ASP A 82 35.28 6.39 14.20
N VAL A 83 34.69 7.55 14.48
CA VAL A 83 35.46 8.71 14.98
C VAL A 83 36.02 8.42 16.38
N LEU A 84 35.26 7.77 17.25
CA LEU A 84 35.71 7.42 18.59
C LEU A 84 36.82 6.35 18.55
N SER A 85 36.70 5.34 17.70
CA SER A 85 37.72 4.30 17.56
C SER A 85 39.04 4.81 16.99
N LYS A 86 39.02 5.86 16.16
CA LYS A 86 40.22 6.52 15.62
C LYS A 86 40.91 7.48 16.60
N LYS A 87 40.26 7.86 17.70
CA LYS A 87 40.81 8.75 18.74
C LYS A 87 41.48 8.00 19.90
N LEU A 88 41.27 6.70 20.00
CA LEU A 88 41.94 5.77 20.92
C LEU A 88 43.15 5.13 20.23
#